data_AF-A0A0P0V8B6-F1
#
_entry.id   AF-A0A0P0V8B6-F1
#
_cell.length_a   1.000
_cell.length_b   1.000
_cell.length_c   1.000
_cell.angle_alpha   90.00
_cell.angle_beta   90.00
_cell.angle_gamma   90.00
#
_symmetry.space_group_name_H-M   'P 1'
#
loop_
_entity.id
_entity.type
_entity.pdbx_description
1 polymer ?
#
loop_
_entity_poly.entity_id
_entity_poly.type
_entity_poly.pdbx_seq_one_letter_code
_entity_poly.pdbx_strand_id
1 'polypeptide(L)'
;AGIQGSANATNNKALGAVLNQQFVIQLGLFTALPMIIENSLEQGFLPAVWDFFTMQMMFSSVFYTFSMGTKSHYYGRTILHGGAKYRATGRGFVVQHKSFAENYRLYARSHFIKAIELGIVLTVYAAHSVIARDTLVYIIMMISSWFLVVSWIMAPFAFNPSGFDWLKTVYDFDDFMNWIWYPGSIFSKAEHSWEVWWFEEQDHLRTTGLWGKILEILLDLRYFFFQYGVVYQLKIANESRSIAVYLLSWICVAVIFGIFVLMSYARDKYAAKQHLYYRVIQSGVIILAVLVLIIFLKFTKFQIIDIFTSLLAFIPTGWGLISIAQVIRPFIESTVVWASVVSVARLYEILLGVFVMAPVAFFSWLPGFQEMQTRVLFNEAFSRGLQISRILAGKKTIAV
;
A
#
# COMPACT_ATOMS: atom_id res chain seq x y z
N ALA A 1 23.29 -44.57 0.00
CA ALA A 1 22.19 -43.61 -0.24
C ALA A 1 21.11 -43.87 0.80
N GLY A 2 20.70 -42.88 1.61
CA GLY A 2 19.54 -43.09 2.50
C GLY A 2 19.34 -42.22 3.74
N ILE A 3 20.29 -41.40 4.21
CA ILE A 3 20.12 -40.72 5.53
C ILE A 3 20.30 -39.19 5.49
N GLN A 4 20.93 -38.61 4.47
CA GLN A 4 21.05 -37.16 4.34
C GLN A 4 19.80 -36.45 3.80
N GLY A 5 18.82 -37.18 3.25
CA GLY A 5 17.58 -36.61 2.71
C GLY A 5 16.49 -36.32 3.75
N SER A 6 16.56 -36.92 4.95
CA SER A 6 15.47 -36.82 5.94
C SER A 6 15.63 -35.68 6.95
N ALA A 7 16.84 -35.13 7.12
CA ALA A 7 17.10 -34.08 8.11
C ALA A 7 16.63 -32.67 7.68
N ASN A 8 16.48 -32.42 6.37
CA ASN A 8 15.98 -31.13 5.87
C ASN A 8 14.45 -31.05 5.77
N ALA A 9 13.74 -32.18 5.79
CA ALA A 9 12.28 -32.21 5.68
C ALA A 9 11.56 -32.07 7.03
N THR A 10 12.19 -32.47 8.14
CA THR A 10 11.57 -32.48 9.47
C THR A 10 11.58 -31.09 10.13
N ASN A 11 12.62 -30.29 9.92
CA ASN A 11 12.75 -28.97 10.58
C ASN A 11 11.73 -27.94 10.04
N ASN A 12 11.42 -27.97 8.75
CA ASN A 12 10.38 -27.12 8.15
C ASN A 12 8.96 -27.65 8.36
N LYS A 13 8.78 -28.96 8.59
CA LYS A 13 7.46 -29.53 8.87
C LYS A 13 6.94 -29.16 10.24
N ALA A 14 7.79 -29.18 11.27
CA ALA A 14 7.41 -28.77 12.61
C ALA A 14 7.07 -27.27 12.66
N LEU A 15 7.93 -26.42 12.08
CA LEU A 15 7.66 -24.98 11.96
C LEU A 15 6.41 -24.71 11.12
N GLY A 16 6.25 -25.40 10.00
CA GLY A 16 5.04 -25.32 9.17
C GLY A 16 3.79 -25.75 9.94
N ALA A 17 3.83 -26.83 10.71
CA ALA A 17 2.70 -27.26 11.53
C ALA A 17 2.32 -26.24 12.60
N VAL A 18 3.30 -25.64 13.28
CA VAL A 18 3.07 -24.59 14.29
C VAL A 18 2.47 -23.33 13.65
N LEU A 19 3.05 -22.86 12.54
CA LEU A 19 2.52 -21.72 11.80
C LEU A 19 1.11 -21.98 11.27
N ASN A 20 0.86 -23.17 10.75
CA ASN A 20 -0.46 -23.58 10.26
C ASN A 20 -1.49 -23.62 11.39
N GLN A 21 -1.14 -24.13 12.57
CA GLN A 21 -2.02 -24.10 13.74
C GLN A 21 -2.38 -22.66 14.15
N GLN A 22 -1.37 -21.78 14.19
CA GLN A 22 -1.59 -20.37 14.47
C GLN A 22 -2.51 -19.72 13.43
N PHE A 23 -2.28 -19.94 12.13
CA PHE A 23 -3.10 -19.38 11.06
C PHE A 23 -4.53 -19.94 11.06
N VAL A 24 -4.71 -21.22 11.40
CA VAL A 24 -6.04 -21.84 11.54
C VAL A 24 -6.82 -21.22 12.70
N ILE A 25 -6.18 -20.98 13.85
CA ILE A 25 -6.84 -20.29 14.98
C ILE A 25 -7.15 -18.83 14.62
N GLN A 26 -6.31 -18.20 13.79
CA GLN A 26 -6.51 -16.84 13.27
C GLN A 26 -7.45 -16.77 12.05
N LEU A 27 -8.05 -17.88 11.60
CA LEU A 27 -9.17 -17.82 10.68
C LEU A 27 -10.28 -17.04 11.39
N GLY A 28 -10.60 -15.84 10.90
CA GLY A 28 -11.48 -14.88 11.58
C GLY A 28 -12.86 -15.43 12.04
N LEU A 29 -13.29 -16.56 11.47
CA LEU A 29 -14.44 -17.34 11.93
C LEU A 29 -14.30 -17.82 13.39
N PHE A 30 -13.15 -18.35 13.80
CA PHE A 30 -12.94 -18.83 15.17
C PHE A 30 -12.94 -17.69 16.18
N THR A 31 -12.42 -16.51 15.79
CA THR A 31 -12.47 -15.31 16.64
C THR A 31 -13.86 -14.68 16.74
N ALA A 32 -14.77 -15.00 15.80
CA ALA A 32 -16.16 -14.54 15.83
C ALA A 32 -17.09 -15.46 16.65
N LEU A 33 -16.65 -16.68 16.99
CA LEU A 33 -17.46 -17.63 17.76
C LEU A 33 -17.97 -17.08 19.10
N PRO A 34 -17.17 -16.35 19.92
CA PRO A 34 -17.67 -15.81 21.18
C PRO A 34 -18.89 -14.90 20.99
N MET A 35 -18.85 -14.03 19.98
CA MET A 35 -19.96 -13.12 19.65
C MET A 35 -21.21 -13.89 19.20
N ILE A 36 -21.05 -14.93 18.36
CA ILE A 36 -22.18 -15.75 17.90
C ILE A 36 -22.80 -16.51 19.07
N ILE A 37 -21.98 -17.04 19.99
CA ILE A 37 -22.45 -17.75 21.19
C ILE A 37 -23.19 -16.79 22.12
N GLU A 38 -22.63 -15.61 22.40
CA GLU A 38 -23.26 -14.57 23.23
C GLU A 38 -24.62 -14.16 22.67
N ASN A 39 -24.68 -13.78 21.38
CA ASN A 39 -25.94 -13.44 20.71
C ASN A 39 -26.94 -14.60 20.72
N SER A 40 -26.46 -15.86 20.58
CA SER A 40 -27.32 -17.05 20.62
C SER A 40 -27.95 -17.26 22.00
N LEU A 41 -27.22 -16.91 23.08
CA LEU A 41 -27.73 -16.98 24.45
C LEU A 41 -28.74 -15.87 24.74
N GLU A 42 -28.51 -14.66 24.22
CA GLU A 42 -29.38 -13.50 24.47
C GLU A 42 -30.66 -13.51 23.64
N GLN A 43 -30.58 -13.87 22.35
CA GLN A 43 -31.64 -13.65 21.36
C GLN A 43 -32.13 -14.93 20.70
N GLY A 44 -31.49 -16.07 20.99
CA GLY A 44 -31.75 -17.37 20.38
C GLY A 44 -30.85 -17.66 19.19
N PHE A 45 -30.62 -18.94 18.90
CA PHE A 45 -29.64 -19.39 17.90
C PHE A 45 -29.96 -18.92 16.48
N LEU A 46 -31.20 -19.09 16.01
CA LEU A 46 -31.57 -18.75 14.63
C LEU A 46 -31.51 -17.23 14.37
N PRO A 47 -32.04 -16.36 15.25
CA PRO A 47 -31.81 -14.91 15.16
C PRO A 47 -30.33 -14.53 15.15
N ALA A 48 -29.51 -15.09 16.05
CA ALA A 48 -28.09 -14.79 16.11
C ALA A 48 -27.33 -15.15 14.82
N VAL A 49 -27.66 -16.29 14.20
CA VAL A 49 -27.08 -16.70 12.91
C VAL A 49 -27.52 -15.72 11.80
N TRP A 50 -28.80 -15.35 11.75
CA TRP A 50 -29.31 -14.41 10.76
C TRP A 50 -28.68 -13.02 10.89
N ASP A 51 -28.55 -12.52 12.12
CA ASP A 51 -27.92 -11.24 12.42
C ASP A 51 -26.44 -11.25 12.04
N PHE A 52 -25.73 -12.35 12.33
CA PHE A 52 -24.34 -12.51 11.89
C PHE A 52 -24.22 -12.41 10.35
N PHE A 53 -25.06 -13.12 9.60
CA PHE A 53 -25.06 -13.03 8.13
C PHE A 53 -25.37 -11.61 7.66
N THR A 54 -26.34 -10.94 8.28
CA THR A 54 -26.70 -9.55 7.96
C THR A 54 -25.51 -8.62 8.21
N MET A 55 -24.80 -8.75 9.34
CA MET A 55 -23.59 -7.99 9.64
C MET A 55 -22.49 -8.20 8.59
N GLN A 56 -22.30 -9.44 8.11
CA GLN A 56 -21.31 -9.72 7.07
C GLN A 56 -21.68 -9.07 5.73
N MET A 57 -22.96 -9.13 5.34
CA MET A 57 -23.46 -8.47 4.12
C MET A 57 -23.32 -6.93 4.18
N MET A 58 -23.41 -6.34 5.37
CA MET A 58 -23.17 -4.91 5.62
C MET A 58 -21.68 -4.56 5.74
N PHE A 59 -20.77 -5.48 5.40
CA PHE A 59 -19.33 -5.31 5.50
C PHE A 59 -18.82 -4.95 6.92
N SER A 60 -19.51 -5.42 7.95
CA SER A 60 -19.13 -5.16 9.35
C SER A 60 -17.69 -5.61 9.65
N SER A 61 -17.27 -6.79 9.17
CA SER A 61 -15.90 -7.28 9.35
C SER A 61 -14.86 -6.38 8.67
N VAL A 62 -15.17 -5.80 7.51
CA VAL A 62 -14.29 -4.85 6.81
C VAL A 62 -14.17 -3.55 7.63
N PHE A 63 -15.30 -3.03 8.12
CA PHE A 63 -15.33 -1.83 8.96
C PHE A 63 -14.52 -2.01 10.25
N TYR A 64 -14.74 -3.09 10.99
CA TYR A 64 -14.04 -3.33 12.25
C TYR A 64 -12.55 -3.59 12.05
N THR A 65 -12.17 -4.34 11.01
CA THR A 65 -10.77 -4.56 10.64
C THR A 65 -10.05 -3.25 10.35
N PHE A 66 -10.70 -2.36 9.60
CA PHE A 66 -10.19 -1.03 9.29
C PHE A 66 -10.10 -0.14 10.54
N SER A 67 -11.17 -0.09 11.34
CA SER A 67 -11.22 0.70 12.58
C SER A 67 -10.15 0.26 13.59
N MET A 68 -9.93 -1.04 13.73
CA MET A 68 -8.87 -1.58 14.59
C MET A 68 -7.48 -1.24 14.05
N GLY A 69 -7.28 -1.25 12.72
CA GLY A 69 -6.05 -0.79 12.08
C GLY A 69 -5.72 0.67 12.42
N THR A 70 -6.74 1.54 12.38
CA THR A 70 -6.62 2.95 12.78
C THR A 70 -6.15 3.08 14.23
N LYS A 71 -6.84 2.39 15.16
CA LYS A 71 -6.49 2.40 16.59
C LYS A 71 -5.08 1.88 16.82
N SER A 72 -4.73 0.74 16.23
CA SER A 72 -3.41 0.12 16.38
C SER A 72 -2.29 1.04 15.88
N HIS A 73 -2.44 1.67 14.71
CA HIS A 73 -1.44 2.56 14.16
C HIS A 73 -1.18 3.78 15.06
N TYR A 74 -2.24 4.50 15.45
CA TYR A 74 -2.06 5.73 16.23
C TYR A 74 -1.67 5.43 17.68
N TYR A 75 -2.16 4.34 18.27
CA TYR A 75 -1.73 3.89 19.59
C TYR A 75 -0.24 3.52 19.59
N GLY A 76 0.21 2.74 18.59
CA GLY A 76 1.63 2.41 18.42
C GLY A 76 2.51 3.64 18.21
N ARG A 77 2.05 4.61 17.40
CA ARG A 77 2.74 5.89 17.18
C ARG A 77 2.90 6.68 18.48
N THR A 78 1.86 6.77 19.30
CA THR A 78 1.95 7.45 20.60
C THR A 78 2.89 6.73 21.56
N ILE A 79 2.96 5.39 21.53
CA ILE A 79 3.92 4.63 22.35
C ILE A 79 5.37 4.91 21.91
N LEU A 80 5.64 4.91 20.60
CA LEU A 80 7.01 5.03 20.07
C LEU A 80 7.56 6.46 20.09
N HIS A 81 6.71 7.45 19.83
CA HIS A 81 7.12 8.84 19.61
C HIS A 81 6.58 9.82 20.64
N GLY A 82 5.56 9.42 21.40
CA GLY A 82 4.77 10.35 22.19
C GLY A 82 3.89 11.28 21.34
N GLY A 83 3.09 12.09 22.03
CA GLY A 83 2.23 13.10 21.42
C GLY A 83 0.85 12.60 21.01
N ALA A 84 -0.06 13.56 20.88
CA ALA A 84 -1.41 13.37 20.38
C ALA A 84 -1.71 14.50 19.37
N LYS A 85 -2.24 14.15 18.20
CA LYS A 85 -2.71 15.11 17.20
C LYS A 85 -4.24 15.04 17.18
N TYR A 86 -4.90 16.11 17.63
CA TYR A 86 -6.34 16.20 17.47
C TYR A 86 -6.67 16.41 16.00
N ARG A 87 -7.53 15.54 15.45
CA ARG A 87 -8.14 15.73 14.14
C ARG A 87 -9.62 16.06 14.38
N ALA A 88 -10.03 17.25 13.95
CA ALA A 88 -11.42 17.65 14.10
C ALA A 88 -12.32 16.72 13.29
N THR A 89 -13.21 16.01 13.98
CA THR A 89 -14.36 15.35 13.35
C THR A 89 -15.35 16.46 13.00
N GLY A 90 -15.30 16.96 11.76
CA GLY A 90 -16.12 18.10 11.34
C GLY A 90 -17.60 17.89 11.68
N ARG A 91 -18.31 18.98 12.01
CA ARG A 91 -19.78 19.00 12.17
C ARG A 91 -20.46 19.18 10.81
N GLY A 92 -20.07 18.35 9.84
CA GLY A 92 -20.62 18.36 8.50
C GLY A 92 -21.86 17.48 8.38
N PHE A 93 -22.58 17.60 7.26
CA PHE A 93 -23.53 16.56 6.87
C PHE A 93 -22.72 15.26 6.72
N VAL A 94 -23.03 14.24 7.54
CA VAL A 94 -22.29 12.95 7.63
C VAL A 94 -22.24 12.21 6.29
N VAL A 95 -22.95 12.70 5.27
CA VAL A 95 -23.34 11.96 4.07
C VAL A 95 -22.79 12.56 2.77
N GLN A 96 -21.63 13.22 2.83
CA GLN A 96 -20.94 13.77 1.67
C GLN A 96 -19.82 12.84 1.18
N HIS A 97 -19.69 12.72 -0.14
CA HIS A 97 -18.55 12.08 -0.77
C HIS A 97 -17.23 12.77 -0.37
N LYS A 98 -16.25 11.98 0.08
CA LYS A 98 -14.88 12.44 0.37
C LYS A 98 -13.97 12.15 -0.82
N SER A 99 -13.20 13.15 -1.26
CA SER A 99 -12.32 12.95 -2.42
C SER A 99 -11.23 11.91 -2.14
N PHE A 100 -10.70 11.31 -3.18
CA PHE A 100 -9.60 10.36 -3.05
C PHE A 100 -8.39 10.99 -2.33
N ALA A 101 -8.03 12.23 -2.68
CA ALA A 101 -6.91 12.93 -2.05
C ALA A 101 -7.13 13.10 -0.53
N GLU A 102 -8.35 13.39 -0.08
CA GLU A 102 -8.68 13.46 1.36
C GLU A 102 -8.52 12.10 2.04
N ASN A 103 -9.09 11.04 1.47
CA ASN A 103 -8.97 9.68 2.01
C ASN A 103 -7.50 9.22 2.04
N TYR A 104 -6.75 9.52 0.98
CA TYR A 104 -5.32 9.20 0.89
C TYR A 104 -4.52 9.90 1.98
N ARG A 105 -4.72 11.21 2.18
CA ARG A 105 -4.05 11.96 3.25
C ARG A 105 -4.35 11.43 4.66
N LEU A 106 -5.53 10.85 4.87
CA LEU A 106 -5.93 10.30 6.16
C LEU A 106 -5.37 8.89 6.40
N TYR A 107 -5.35 8.06 5.37
CA TYR A 107 -5.14 6.62 5.53
C TYR A 107 -3.87 6.06 4.88
N ALA A 108 -3.09 6.88 4.16
CA ALA A 108 -1.86 6.43 3.49
C ALA A 108 -0.91 5.69 4.45
N ARG A 109 -0.54 6.32 5.58
CA ARG A 109 0.41 5.77 6.56
C ARG A 109 -0.17 4.70 7.49
N SER A 110 -1.45 4.84 7.81
CA SER A 110 -2.11 3.95 8.77
C SER A 110 -2.58 2.63 8.14
N HIS A 111 -2.97 2.66 6.86
CA HIS A 111 -3.59 1.52 6.17
C HIS A 111 -2.93 1.22 4.82
N PHE A 112 -2.96 2.15 3.87
CA PHE A 112 -2.65 1.83 2.47
C PHE A 112 -1.23 1.30 2.26
N ILE A 113 -0.22 2.00 2.78
CA ILE A 113 1.17 1.56 2.68
C ILE A 113 1.37 0.20 3.35
N LYS A 114 0.78 -0.01 4.53
CA LYS A 114 0.87 -1.28 5.25
C LYS A 114 0.16 -2.42 4.51
N ALA A 115 -0.97 -2.14 3.86
CA ALA A 115 -1.72 -3.10 3.07
C ALA A 115 -0.93 -3.52 1.83
N ILE A 116 -0.29 -2.55 1.15
CA ILE A 116 0.56 -2.80 -0.01
C ILE A 116 1.80 -3.61 0.40
N GLU A 117 2.45 -3.23 1.50
CA GLU A 117 3.57 -3.98 2.08
C GLU A 117 3.18 -5.43 2.36
N LEU A 118 2.09 -5.65 3.08
CA LEU A 118 1.59 -6.99 3.39
C LEU A 118 1.20 -7.77 2.12
N GLY A 119 0.55 -7.13 1.15
CA GLY A 119 0.20 -7.74 -0.13
C GLY A 119 1.42 -8.18 -0.95
N ILE A 120 2.50 -7.39 -0.93
CA ILE A 120 3.78 -7.76 -1.55
C ILE A 120 4.36 -8.99 -0.85
N VAL A 121 4.39 -9.01 0.49
CA VAL A 121 4.90 -10.15 1.26
C VAL A 121 4.09 -11.42 0.98
N LEU A 122 2.76 -11.33 0.94
CA LEU A 122 1.89 -12.46 0.61
C LEU A 122 2.11 -12.95 -0.82
N THR A 123 2.33 -12.04 -1.77
CA THR A 123 2.64 -12.38 -3.17
C THR A 123 3.98 -13.12 -3.28
N VAL A 124 5.01 -12.64 -2.58
CA VAL A 124 6.33 -13.31 -2.51
C VAL A 124 6.19 -14.69 -1.88
N TYR A 125 5.42 -14.81 -0.79
CA TYR A 125 5.17 -16.09 -0.13
C TYR A 125 4.43 -17.07 -1.05
N ALA A 126 3.43 -16.60 -1.80
CA ALA A 126 2.69 -17.41 -2.78
C ALA A 126 3.61 -17.91 -3.91
N ALA A 127 4.51 -17.05 -4.39
CA ALA A 127 5.40 -17.37 -5.50
C ALA A 127 6.55 -18.33 -5.14
N HIS A 128 7.08 -18.24 -3.91
CA HIS A 128 8.33 -18.91 -3.54
C HIS A 128 8.22 -19.94 -2.41
N SER A 129 7.10 -20.03 -1.68
CA SER A 129 6.98 -21.02 -0.61
C SER A 129 6.67 -22.42 -1.12
N VAL A 130 7.26 -23.44 -0.49
CA VAL A 130 6.97 -24.85 -0.79
C VAL A 130 5.54 -25.22 -0.39
N ILE A 131 5.02 -24.55 0.64
CA ILE A 131 3.67 -24.76 1.18
C ILE A 131 2.60 -24.21 0.22
N ALA A 132 2.89 -23.14 -0.53
CA ALA A 132 1.96 -22.57 -1.51
C ALA A 132 1.74 -23.45 -2.77
N ARG A 133 2.48 -24.55 -2.92
CA ARG A 133 2.25 -25.51 -4.03
C ARG A 133 0.88 -26.18 -3.95
N ASP A 134 0.34 -26.35 -2.75
CA ASP A 134 -1.04 -26.76 -2.55
C ASP A 134 -1.93 -25.50 -2.46
N THR A 135 -2.69 -25.26 -3.53
CA THR A 135 -3.53 -24.06 -3.67
C THR A 135 -4.59 -23.96 -2.58
N LEU A 136 -5.19 -25.09 -2.16
CA LEU A 136 -6.24 -25.07 -1.14
C LEU A 136 -5.66 -24.76 0.23
N VAL A 137 -4.54 -25.41 0.58
CA VAL A 137 -3.85 -25.16 1.85
C VAL A 137 -3.39 -23.71 1.94
N TYR A 138 -2.82 -23.16 0.86
CA TYR A 138 -2.44 -21.74 0.80
C TYR A 138 -3.63 -20.80 1.02
N ILE A 139 -4.73 -21.00 0.27
CA ILE A 139 -5.92 -20.15 0.39
C ILE A 139 -6.44 -20.18 1.83
N ILE A 140 -6.62 -21.36 2.41
CA ILE A 140 -7.16 -21.49 3.77
C ILE A 140 -6.27 -20.75 4.77
N MET A 141 -4.95 -20.86 4.67
CA MET A 141 -4.05 -20.25 5.66
C MET A 141 -3.88 -18.74 5.49
N MET A 142 -3.98 -18.23 4.26
CA MET A 142 -3.68 -16.82 3.97
C MET A 142 -4.92 -15.96 3.73
N ILE A 143 -6.12 -16.53 3.71
CA ILE A 143 -7.37 -15.78 3.46
C ILE A 143 -7.58 -14.63 4.44
N SER A 144 -7.24 -14.80 5.72
CA SER A 144 -7.36 -13.75 6.73
C SER A 144 -6.41 -12.57 6.48
N SER A 145 -5.19 -12.85 6.02
CA SER A 145 -4.19 -11.84 5.68
C SER A 145 -4.56 -11.10 4.39
N TRP A 146 -5.07 -11.79 3.37
CA TRP A 146 -5.61 -11.15 2.18
C TRP A 146 -6.87 -10.32 2.48
N PHE A 147 -7.75 -10.82 3.37
CA PHE A 147 -8.91 -10.07 3.83
C PHE A 147 -8.50 -8.77 4.55
N LEU A 148 -7.42 -8.81 5.34
CA LEU A 148 -6.84 -7.61 5.96
C LEU A 148 -6.35 -6.60 4.91
N VAL A 149 -5.61 -7.06 3.89
CA VAL A 149 -5.14 -6.21 2.79
C VAL A 149 -6.31 -5.54 2.07
N VAL A 150 -7.32 -6.33 1.67
CA VAL A 150 -8.50 -5.83 0.97
C VAL A 150 -9.27 -4.85 1.85
N SER A 151 -9.45 -5.15 3.14
CA SER A 151 -10.17 -4.28 4.07
C SER A 151 -9.47 -2.93 4.24
N TRP A 152 -8.15 -2.93 4.39
CA TRP A 152 -7.37 -1.69 4.53
C TRP A 152 -7.35 -0.81 3.29
N ILE A 153 -7.44 -1.40 2.09
CA ILE A 153 -7.51 -0.65 0.84
C ILE A 153 -8.94 -0.17 0.56
N MET A 154 -9.93 -1.06 0.67
CA MET A 154 -11.28 -0.81 0.15
C MET A 154 -12.21 -0.10 1.12
N ALA A 155 -12.03 -0.23 2.45
CA ALA A 155 -12.99 0.31 3.41
C ALA A 155 -13.24 1.83 3.26
N PRO A 156 -12.22 2.70 3.07
CA PRO A 156 -12.45 4.13 2.88
C PRO A 156 -13.34 4.46 1.69
N PHE A 157 -13.41 3.59 0.68
CA PHE A 157 -14.19 3.79 -0.53
C PHE A 157 -15.54 3.08 -0.45
N ALA A 158 -15.57 1.89 0.14
CA ALA A 158 -16.79 1.12 0.39
C ALA A 158 -17.76 1.89 1.29
N PHE A 159 -17.28 2.58 2.32
CA PHE A 159 -18.11 3.37 3.22
C PHE A 159 -18.22 4.86 2.81
N ASN A 160 -17.73 5.22 1.62
CA ASN A 160 -17.82 6.58 1.10
C ASN A 160 -19.02 6.72 0.15
N PRO A 161 -19.97 7.63 0.40
CA PRO A 161 -21.04 7.95 -0.52
C PRO A 161 -20.57 8.15 -1.96
N SER A 162 -21.15 7.43 -2.92
CA SER A 162 -20.72 7.46 -4.33
C SER A 162 -19.24 7.14 -4.54
N GLY A 163 -18.61 6.36 -3.66
CA GLY A 163 -17.19 5.99 -3.77
C GLY A 163 -16.86 5.21 -5.04
N PHE A 164 -17.84 4.53 -5.63
CA PHE A 164 -17.71 3.78 -6.89
C PHE A 164 -18.45 4.43 -8.07
N ASP A 165 -18.52 5.76 -8.10
CA ASP A 165 -19.02 6.50 -9.26
C ASP A 165 -17.87 6.75 -10.25
N TRP A 166 -18.00 6.29 -11.50
CA TRP A 166 -16.93 6.45 -12.51
C TRP A 166 -16.54 7.91 -12.72
N LEU A 167 -17.51 8.82 -12.86
CA LEU A 167 -17.21 10.22 -13.14
C LEU A 167 -16.52 10.88 -11.94
N LYS A 168 -16.94 10.55 -10.71
CA LYS A 168 -16.23 11.01 -9.51
C LYS A 168 -14.83 10.43 -9.39
N THR A 169 -14.63 9.15 -9.71
CA THR A 169 -13.29 8.54 -9.69
C THR A 169 -12.33 9.25 -10.66
N VAL A 170 -12.80 9.67 -11.84
CA VAL A 170 -11.99 10.45 -12.78
C VAL A 170 -11.65 11.83 -12.21
N TYR A 171 -12.60 12.53 -11.60
CA TYR A 171 -12.34 13.82 -10.93
C TYR A 171 -11.42 13.69 -9.72
N ASP A 172 -11.55 12.61 -8.96
CA ASP A 172 -10.70 12.28 -7.82
C ASP A 172 -9.25 12.03 -8.25
N PHE A 173 -9.04 11.42 -9.41
CA PHE A 173 -7.70 11.25 -9.99
C PHE A 173 -7.07 12.58 -10.36
N ASP A 174 -7.84 13.47 -10.99
CA ASP A 174 -7.36 14.83 -11.33
C ASP A 174 -7.05 15.64 -10.07
N ASP A 175 -7.95 15.65 -9.07
CA ASP A 175 -7.72 16.28 -7.76
C ASP A 175 -6.46 15.74 -7.07
N PHE A 176 -6.27 14.42 -7.08
CA PHE A 176 -5.07 13.78 -6.52
C PHE A 176 -3.80 14.22 -7.25
N MET A 177 -3.79 14.22 -8.58
CA MET A 177 -2.62 14.66 -9.35
C MET A 177 -2.33 16.15 -9.15
N ASN A 178 -3.38 16.98 -9.15
CA ASN A 178 -3.24 18.41 -8.85
C ASN A 178 -2.64 18.64 -7.45
N TRP A 179 -3.11 17.92 -6.43
CA TRP A 179 -2.57 17.97 -5.06
C TRP A 179 -1.10 17.51 -4.98
N ILE A 180 -0.72 16.45 -5.71
CA ILE A 180 0.65 15.93 -5.76
C ILE A 180 1.63 16.97 -6.34
N TRP A 181 1.23 17.65 -7.40
CA TRP A 181 2.07 18.60 -8.13
C TRP A 181 1.95 20.04 -7.67
N TYR A 182 1.01 20.35 -6.77
CA TYR A 182 0.81 21.71 -6.26
C TYR A 182 2.04 22.17 -5.47
N PRO A 183 2.71 23.27 -5.88
CA PRO A 183 3.89 23.78 -5.18
C PRO A 183 3.57 24.12 -3.72
N GLY A 184 4.41 23.67 -2.79
CA GLY A 184 4.31 24.09 -1.39
C GLY A 184 4.68 25.56 -1.25
N SER A 185 3.74 26.40 -0.81
CA SER A 185 4.04 27.75 -0.34
C SER A 185 4.02 27.79 1.20
N ILE A 186 4.63 28.81 1.81
CA ILE A 186 4.70 28.98 3.28
C ILE A 186 3.30 28.99 3.93
N PHE A 187 2.26 29.41 3.20
CA PHE A 187 0.87 29.47 3.67
C PHE A 187 -0.01 28.34 3.13
N SER A 188 0.55 27.42 2.34
CA SER A 188 -0.19 26.28 1.81
C SER A 188 -0.54 25.31 2.94
N LYS A 189 -1.77 24.81 2.94
CA LYS A 189 -2.22 23.76 3.86
C LYS A 189 -1.93 22.38 3.27
N ALA A 190 -1.81 21.36 4.12
CA ALA A 190 -1.70 19.96 3.71
C ALA A 190 -2.82 19.49 2.76
N GLU A 191 -3.99 20.13 2.82
CA GLU A 191 -5.13 19.86 1.93
C GLU A 191 -4.86 20.23 0.47
N HIS A 192 -3.98 21.21 0.22
CA HIS A 192 -3.71 21.73 -1.11
C HIS A 192 -2.39 21.25 -1.70
N SER A 193 -1.38 20.97 -0.87
CA SER A 193 -0.07 20.53 -1.34
C SER A 193 0.37 19.23 -0.67
N TRP A 194 0.75 18.26 -1.50
CA TRP A 194 1.37 17.01 -1.05
C TRP A 194 2.64 17.25 -0.24
N GLU A 195 3.47 18.21 -0.64
CA GLU A 195 4.75 18.47 0.03
C GLU A 195 4.54 18.94 1.47
N VAL A 196 3.58 19.84 1.70
CA VAL A 196 3.20 20.27 3.05
C VAL A 196 2.63 19.10 3.86
N TRP A 197 1.71 18.32 3.29
CA TRP A 197 1.17 17.13 3.95
C TRP A 197 2.25 16.13 4.31
N TRP A 198 3.21 15.90 3.41
CA TRP A 198 4.34 15.00 3.63
C TRP A 198 5.10 15.42 4.88
N PHE A 199 5.56 16.67 4.92
CA PHE A 199 6.28 17.19 6.09
C PHE A 199 5.47 17.12 7.38
N GLU A 200 4.19 17.52 7.36
CA GLU A 200 3.31 17.44 8.53
C GLU A 200 3.13 16.01 9.05
N GLU A 201 3.08 15.03 8.15
CA GLU A 201 2.89 13.63 8.53
C GLU A 201 4.13 13.11 9.28
N GLN A 202 5.34 13.59 8.94
CA GLN A 202 6.59 13.23 9.60
C GLN A 202 6.96 14.08 10.82
N ASP A 203 6.18 15.08 11.21
CA ASP A 203 6.57 16.00 12.30
C ASP A 203 6.82 15.28 13.65
N HIS A 204 6.17 14.15 13.89
CA HIS A 204 6.41 13.32 15.07
C HIS A 204 7.88 12.86 15.22
N LEU A 205 8.60 12.66 14.10
CA LEU A 205 10.01 12.28 14.12
C LEU A 205 10.93 13.37 14.67
N ARG A 206 10.48 14.64 14.63
CA ARG A 206 11.24 15.78 15.18
C ARG A 206 11.25 15.75 16.71
N THR A 207 10.15 15.32 17.33
CA THR A 207 10.00 15.23 18.79
C THR A 207 10.40 13.87 19.35
N THR A 208 10.71 12.89 18.49
CA THR A 208 11.08 11.54 18.90
C THR A 208 12.47 11.50 19.52
N GLY A 209 12.61 10.84 20.68
CA GLY A 209 13.90 10.62 21.34
C GLY A 209 14.83 9.67 20.57
N LEU A 210 16.10 9.58 20.99
CA LEU A 210 17.11 8.76 20.31
C LEU A 210 16.69 7.29 20.16
N TRP A 211 16.17 6.68 21.23
CA TRP A 211 15.71 5.29 21.23
C TRP A 211 14.53 5.05 20.27
N GLY A 212 13.59 6.00 20.18
CA GLY A 212 12.49 5.91 19.23
C GLY A 212 12.99 5.97 17.78
N LYS A 213 13.97 6.82 17.48
CA LYS A 213 14.60 6.88 16.15
C LYS A 213 15.34 5.59 15.81
N ILE A 214 16.05 4.99 16.77
CA ILE A 214 16.72 3.69 16.58
C ILE A 214 15.67 2.59 16.30
N LEU A 215 14.56 2.58 17.03
CA LEU A 215 13.48 1.62 16.81
C LEU A 215 12.83 1.79 15.44
N GLU A 216 12.62 3.01 14.95
CA GLU A 216 12.14 3.24 13.57
C GLU A 216 13.09 2.66 12.53
N ILE A 217 14.39 2.94 12.64
CA ILE A 217 15.39 2.37 11.72
C ILE A 217 15.37 0.85 11.78
N LEU A 218 15.30 0.27 12.99
CA LEU A 218 15.21 -1.18 13.18
C LEU A 218 13.96 -1.78 12.53
N LEU A 219 12.82 -1.11 12.65
CA LEU A 219 11.56 -1.53 12.02
C LEU A 219 11.64 -1.39 10.50
N ASP A 220 12.35 -0.40 9.97
CA ASP A 220 12.59 -0.23 8.53
C ASP A 220 13.59 -1.25 7.97
N LEU A 221 14.44 -1.86 8.80
CA LEU A 221 15.37 -2.91 8.34
C LEU A 221 14.64 -4.09 7.67
N ARG A 222 13.35 -4.30 7.98
CA ARG A 222 12.49 -5.33 7.36
C ARG A 222 12.48 -5.26 5.84
N TYR A 223 12.52 -4.08 5.25
CA TYR A 223 12.52 -3.94 3.79
C TYR A 223 13.79 -4.52 3.15
N PHE A 224 14.93 -4.41 3.83
CA PHE A 224 16.21 -4.96 3.36
C PHE A 224 16.29 -6.48 3.59
N PHE A 225 15.66 -6.98 4.65
CA PHE A 225 15.49 -8.43 4.85
C PHE A 225 14.60 -9.05 3.76
N PHE A 226 13.54 -8.35 3.32
CA PHE A 226 12.74 -8.80 2.19
C PHE A 226 13.54 -8.83 0.88
N GLN A 227 14.33 -7.79 0.59
CA GLN A 227 15.24 -7.79 -0.54
C GLN A 227 16.21 -8.98 -0.47
N TYR A 228 16.84 -9.19 0.68
CA TYR A 228 17.74 -10.31 0.92
C TYR A 228 17.07 -11.66 0.61
N GLY A 229 15.86 -11.90 1.13
CA GLY A 229 15.11 -13.13 0.90
C GLY A 229 14.74 -13.37 -0.57
N VAL A 230 14.31 -12.31 -1.27
CA VAL A 230 13.85 -12.39 -2.66
C VAL A 230 15.02 -12.53 -3.65
N VAL A 231 16.13 -11.83 -3.41
CA VAL A 231 17.30 -11.85 -4.32
C VAL A 231 17.89 -13.26 -4.48
N TYR A 232 17.89 -14.08 -3.43
CA TYR A 232 18.35 -15.48 -3.54
C TYR A 232 17.41 -16.41 -4.31
N GLN A 233 16.16 -16.00 -4.51
CA GLN A 233 15.22 -16.75 -5.33
C GLN A 233 15.37 -16.43 -6.83
N LEU A 234 16.11 -15.37 -7.19
CA LEU A 234 16.36 -15.00 -8.58
C LEU A 234 17.25 -16.05 -9.25
N LYS A 235 16.91 -16.44 -10.47
CA LYS A 235 17.68 -17.48 -11.19
C LYS A 235 19.10 -17.04 -11.54
N ILE A 236 19.35 -15.73 -11.61
CA ILE A 236 20.69 -15.16 -11.78
C ILE A 236 21.64 -15.53 -10.63
N ALA A 237 21.11 -15.78 -9.43
CA ALA A 237 21.91 -16.19 -8.27
C ALA A 237 22.45 -17.63 -8.41
N ASN A 238 21.94 -18.42 -9.36
CA ASN A 238 22.37 -19.80 -9.63
C ASN A 238 22.46 -20.66 -8.35
N GLU A 239 21.45 -20.54 -7.48
CA GLU A 239 21.34 -21.22 -6.17
C GLU A 239 22.43 -20.85 -5.15
N SER A 240 23.33 -19.91 -5.47
CA SER A 240 24.33 -19.39 -4.53
C SER A 240 23.66 -18.57 -3.45
N ARG A 241 23.84 -19.00 -2.19
CA ARG A 241 23.39 -18.28 -0.99
C ARG A 241 24.47 -17.39 -0.38
N SER A 242 25.48 -17.03 -1.18
CA SER A 242 26.57 -16.19 -0.69
C SER A 242 26.10 -14.74 -0.46
N ILE A 243 26.55 -14.14 0.65
CA ILE A 243 26.27 -12.73 0.96
C ILE A 243 26.70 -11.78 -0.17
N ALA A 244 27.67 -12.19 -1.00
CA ALA A 244 28.12 -11.46 -2.16
C ALA A 244 26.99 -11.22 -3.19
N VAL A 245 26.07 -12.18 -3.40
CA VAL A 245 24.93 -11.99 -4.32
C VAL A 245 24.02 -10.87 -3.82
N TYR A 246 23.76 -10.84 -2.51
CA TYR A 246 23.00 -9.76 -1.90
C TYR A 246 23.72 -8.42 -2.05
N LEU A 247 25.02 -8.34 -1.72
CA LEU A 247 25.82 -7.12 -1.88
C LEU A 247 25.87 -6.63 -3.34
N LEU A 248 25.97 -7.54 -4.31
CA LEU A 248 25.90 -7.21 -5.73
C LEU A 248 24.53 -6.64 -6.14
N SER A 249 23.43 -7.07 -5.52
CA SER A 249 22.10 -6.54 -5.82
C SER A 249 21.96 -5.04 -5.49
N TRP A 250 22.79 -4.51 -4.59
CA TRP A 250 22.83 -3.08 -4.29
C TRP A 250 23.37 -2.23 -5.44
N ILE A 251 24.13 -2.83 -6.37
CA ILE A 251 24.53 -2.16 -7.61
C ILE A 251 23.28 -1.76 -8.41
N CYS A 252 22.24 -2.61 -8.44
CA CYS A 252 20.98 -2.28 -9.11
C CYS A 252 20.32 -1.05 -8.47
N VAL A 253 20.29 -0.97 -7.13
CA VAL A 253 19.75 0.18 -6.40
C VAL A 253 20.54 1.46 -6.71
N ALA A 254 21.87 1.38 -6.68
CA ALA A 254 22.74 2.51 -7.01
C ALA A 254 22.58 3.00 -8.45
N VAL A 255 22.43 2.08 -9.41
CA VAL A 255 22.19 2.41 -10.83
C VAL A 255 20.82 3.07 -11.01
N ILE A 256 19.76 2.53 -10.41
CA ILE A 256 18.41 3.11 -10.47
C ILE A 256 18.42 4.52 -9.87
N PHE A 257 19.07 4.71 -8.73
CA PHE A 257 19.22 6.03 -8.11
C PHE A 257 20.02 7.00 -8.98
N GLY A 258 21.13 6.54 -9.58
CA GLY A 258 21.93 7.35 -10.51
C GLY A 258 21.15 7.79 -11.75
N ILE A 259 20.37 6.88 -12.35
CA ILE A 259 19.45 7.19 -13.47
C ILE A 259 18.42 8.23 -13.03
N PHE A 260 17.85 8.08 -11.84
CA PHE A 260 16.87 9.04 -11.31
C PHE A 260 17.48 10.44 -11.15
N VAL A 261 18.66 10.56 -10.53
CA VAL A 261 19.36 11.84 -10.37
C VAL A 261 19.69 12.47 -11.72
N LEU A 262 20.20 11.68 -12.67
CA LEU A 262 20.46 12.12 -14.04
C LEU A 262 19.19 12.68 -14.70
N MET A 263 18.07 11.97 -14.57
CA MET A 263 16.78 12.36 -15.12
C MET A 263 16.23 13.63 -14.48
N SER A 264 16.39 13.79 -13.16
CA SER A 264 16.00 15.01 -12.44
C SER A 264 16.82 16.20 -12.91
N TYR A 265 18.15 16.07 -12.96
CA TYR A 265 19.04 17.12 -13.45
C TYR A 265 18.75 17.49 -14.91
N ALA A 266 18.53 16.50 -15.78
CA ALA A 266 18.20 16.72 -17.17
C ALA A 266 16.84 17.44 -17.32
N ARG A 267 15.86 17.11 -16.48
CA ARG A 267 14.56 17.78 -16.45
C ARG A 267 14.71 19.25 -16.10
N ASP A 268 15.40 19.57 -15.01
CA ASP A 268 15.52 20.95 -14.53
C ASP A 268 16.31 21.83 -15.53
N LYS A 269 17.33 21.26 -16.17
CA LYS A 269 18.18 21.99 -17.12
C LYS A 269 17.56 22.15 -18.51
N TYR A 270 16.93 21.09 -19.03
CA TYR A 270 16.55 21.02 -20.44
C TYR A 270 15.03 20.96 -20.67
N ALA A 271 14.21 20.52 -19.71
CA ALA A 271 12.79 20.28 -19.99
C ALA A 271 12.03 21.55 -20.39
N ALA A 272 12.31 22.71 -19.81
CA ALA A 272 11.62 23.96 -20.17
C ALA A 272 12.29 24.73 -21.31
N LYS A 273 13.61 24.58 -21.48
CA LYS A 273 14.42 25.37 -22.43
C LYS A 273 14.66 24.66 -23.76
N GLN A 274 14.78 23.33 -23.74
CA GLN A 274 15.20 22.50 -24.86
C GLN A 274 14.51 21.12 -24.81
N HIS A 275 13.20 21.09 -25.08
CA HIS A 275 12.38 19.87 -25.03
C HIS A 275 12.97 18.69 -25.84
N LEU A 276 13.58 18.96 -27.01
CA LEU A 276 14.18 17.93 -27.84
C LEU A 276 15.33 17.21 -27.13
N TYR A 277 16.27 17.96 -26.54
CA TYR A 277 17.42 17.40 -25.82
C TYR A 277 16.97 16.55 -24.63
N TYR A 278 15.97 17.01 -23.86
CA TYR A 278 15.41 16.21 -22.78
C TYR A 278 14.80 14.90 -23.29
N ARG A 279 14.05 14.92 -24.40
CA ARG A 279 13.50 13.70 -25.03
C ARG A 279 14.58 12.75 -25.56
N VAL A 280 15.70 13.28 -26.08
CA VAL A 280 16.85 12.45 -26.49
C VAL A 280 17.46 11.75 -25.28
N ILE A 281 17.67 12.47 -24.17
CA ILE A 281 18.18 11.86 -22.92
C ILE A 281 17.23 10.77 -22.43
N GLN A 282 15.92 11.04 -22.39
CA GLN A 282 14.91 10.05 -22.01
C GLN A 282 14.97 8.80 -22.90
N SER A 283 15.02 8.99 -24.22
CA SER A 283 15.10 7.89 -25.19
C SER A 283 16.39 7.09 -25.02
N GLY A 284 17.52 7.77 -24.80
CA GLY A 284 18.81 7.14 -24.54
C GLY A 284 18.81 6.27 -23.27
N VAL A 285 18.21 6.76 -22.18
CA VAL A 285 18.04 6.00 -20.94
C VAL A 285 17.17 4.76 -21.16
N ILE A 286 16.07 4.88 -21.91
CA ILE A 286 15.19 3.75 -22.24
C ILE A 286 15.93 2.71 -23.09
N ILE A 287 16.65 3.14 -24.13
CA ILE A 287 17.45 2.26 -24.98
C ILE A 287 18.51 1.53 -24.13
N LEU A 288 19.22 2.24 -23.26
CA LEU A 288 20.20 1.64 -22.37
C LEU A 288 19.57 0.61 -21.44
N ALA A 289 18.42 0.91 -20.84
CA ALA A 289 17.70 -0.03 -19.98
C ALA A 289 17.28 -1.31 -20.74
N VAL A 290 16.77 -1.15 -21.97
CA VAL A 290 16.40 -2.28 -22.83
C VAL A 290 17.63 -3.10 -23.23
N LEU A 291 18.74 -2.47 -23.57
CA LEU A 291 20.00 -3.16 -23.89
C LEU A 291 20.52 -3.98 -22.70
N VAL A 292 20.51 -3.40 -21.49
CA VAL A 292 20.91 -4.10 -20.26
C VAL A 292 20.00 -5.30 -20.01
N LEU A 293 18.69 -5.17 -20.19
CA LEU A 293 17.75 -6.30 -20.07
C LEU A 293 18.02 -7.40 -21.10
N ILE A 294 18.29 -7.04 -22.36
CA ILE A 294 18.65 -8.01 -23.41
C ILE A 294 19.95 -8.74 -23.05
N ILE A 295 20.94 -8.02 -22.54
CA ILE A 295 22.21 -8.62 -22.08
C ILE A 295 21.94 -9.62 -20.95
N PHE A 296 21.14 -9.25 -19.94
CA PHE A 296 20.80 -10.18 -18.86
C PHE A 296 20.06 -11.42 -19.39
N LEU A 297 19.08 -11.26 -20.26
CA LEU A 297 18.32 -12.38 -20.82
C LEU A 297 19.16 -13.31 -21.71
N LYS A 298 20.18 -12.79 -22.41
CA LYS A 298 21.00 -13.58 -23.35
C LYS A 298 22.23 -14.22 -22.70
N PHE A 299 22.88 -13.52 -21.77
CA PHE A 299 24.17 -13.93 -21.21
C PHE A 299 24.08 -14.50 -19.80
N THR A 300 22.92 -14.43 -19.14
CA THR A 300 22.73 -15.00 -17.80
C THR A 300 21.51 -15.93 -17.77
N LYS A 301 21.30 -16.64 -16.66
CA LYS A 301 20.11 -17.49 -16.43
C LYS A 301 18.85 -16.69 -16.09
N PHE A 302 18.90 -15.36 -16.23
CA PHE A 302 17.81 -14.45 -15.91
C PHE A 302 16.60 -14.68 -16.82
N GLN A 303 15.41 -14.74 -16.24
CA GLN A 303 14.15 -14.95 -16.95
C GLN A 303 13.22 -13.73 -16.82
N ILE A 304 12.18 -13.66 -17.65
CA ILE A 304 11.17 -12.60 -17.59
C ILE A 304 10.50 -12.54 -16.20
N ILE A 305 10.27 -13.69 -15.57
CA ILE A 305 9.70 -13.73 -14.21
C ILE A 305 10.62 -13.07 -13.17
N ASP A 306 11.94 -13.15 -13.35
CA ASP A 306 12.91 -12.52 -12.45
C ASP A 306 12.80 -10.98 -12.50
N ILE A 307 12.27 -10.39 -13.58
CA ILE A 307 11.95 -8.95 -13.64
C ILE A 307 10.88 -8.62 -12.59
N PHE A 308 9.77 -9.35 -12.58
CA PHE A 308 8.69 -9.13 -11.61
C PHE A 308 9.16 -9.41 -10.18
N THR A 309 9.90 -10.51 -9.97
CA THR A 309 10.50 -10.83 -8.67
C THR A 309 11.46 -9.74 -8.20
N SER A 310 12.24 -9.14 -9.10
CA SER A 310 13.13 -8.03 -8.77
C SER A 310 12.37 -6.77 -8.38
N LEU A 311 11.24 -6.46 -9.03
CA LEU A 311 10.39 -5.33 -8.65
C LEU A 311 9.82 -5.51 -7.23
N LEU A 312 9.39 -6.73 -6.89
CA LEU A 312 8.91 -7.06 -5.54
C LEU A 312 10.00 -6.92 -4.46
N ALA A 313 11.29 -6.99 -4.82
CA ALA A 313 12.40 -6.73 -3.91
C ALA A 313 12.76 -5.25 -3.84
N PHE A 314 12.98 -4.61 -4.98
CA PHE A 314 13.60 -3.28 -5.05
C PHE A 314 12.62 -2.13 -4.76
N ILE A 315 11.32 -2.27 -5.07
CA ILE A 315 10.33 -1.24 -4.72
C ILE A 315 10.22 -1.09 -3.20
N PRO A 316 10.01 -2.16 -2.40
CA PRO A 316 10.05 -2.03 -0.94
C PRO A 316 11.39 -1.53 -0.40
N THR A 317 12.51 -1.92 -1.02
CA THR A 317 13.84 -1.44 -0.64
C THR A 317 13.96 0.08 -0.76
N GLY A 318 13.51 0.65 -1.89
CA GLY A 318 13.56 2.10 -2.08
C GLY A 318 12.64 2.85 -1.12
N TRP A 319 11.49 2.27 -0.79
CA TRP A 319 10.63 2.80 0.28
C TRP A 319 11.33 2.78 1.65
N GLY A 320 12.01 1.67 2.00
CA GLY A 320 12.80 1.58 3.22
C GLY A 320 13.94 2.60 3.29
N LEU A 321 14.60 2.90 2.16
CA LEU A 321 15.59 3.96 2.07
C LEU A 321 14.99 5.35 2.32
N ILE A 322 13.79 5.61 1.80
CA ILE A 322 13.06 6.86 2.08
C ILE A 322 12.72 6.94 3.57
N SER A 323 12.18 5.88 4.18
CA SER A 323 11.82 5.88 5.60
C SER A 323 13.03 6.15 6.50
N ILE A 324 14.17 5.52 6.24
CA ILE A 324 15.41 5.81 6.96
C ILE A 324 15.86 7.26 6.73
N ALA A 325 15.79 7.76 5.48
CA ALA A 325 16.12 9.14 5.16
C ALA A 325 15.23 10.14 5.92
N GLN A 326 13.97 9.83 6.17
CA GLN A 326 13.06 10.65 6.99
C GLN A 326 13.52 10.71 8.45
N VAL A 327 13.99 9.61 9.03
CA VAL A 327 14.49 9.57 10.42
C VAL A 327 15.77 10.39 10.58
N ILE A 328 16.69 10.31 9.60
CA ILE A 328 17.96 11.06 9.62
C ILE A 328 17.86 12.45 8.98
N ARG A 329 16.66 12.92 8.63
CA ARG A 329 16.40 14.22 7.99
C ARG A 329 17.22 15.38 8.60
N PRO A 330 17.32 15.56 9.93
CA PRO A 330 18.06 16.68 10.51
C PRO A 330 19.53 16.79 10.06
N PHE A 331 20.13 15.68 9.61
CA PHE A 331 21.52 15.64 9.15
C PHE A 331 21.66 15.83 7.64
N ILE A 332 20.63 15.50 6.85
CA ILE A 332 20.70 15.49 5.38
C ILE A 332 19.91 16.62 4.73
N GLU A 333 19.04 17.31 5.46
CA GLU A 333 18.12 18.34 4.95
C GLU A 333 18.84 19.50 4.24
N SER A 334 20.05 19.85 4.68
CA SER A 334 20.88 20.91 4.06
C SER A 334 21.61 20.47 2.78
N THR A 335 21.54 19.19 2.41
CA THR A 335 22.27 18.62 1.28
C THR A 335 21.39 18.48 0.04
N VAL A 336 22.01 18.40 -1.15
CA VAL A 336 21.32 18.13 -2.43
C VAL A 336 20.61 16.77 -2.43
N VAL A 337 21.06 15.85 -1.58
CA VAL A 337 20.44 14.52 -1.42
C VAL A 337 19.01 14.64 -0.94
N TRP A 338 18.69 15.60 -0.07
CA TRP A 338 17.33 15.77 0.45
C TRP A 338 16.31 16.11 -0.65
N ALA A 339 16.67 17.02 -1.57
CA ALA A 339 15.82 17.34 -2.72
C ALA A 339 15.57 16.10 -3.60
N SER A 340 16.57 15.23 -3.74
CA SER A 340 16.42 13.95 -4.44
C SER A 340 15.47 13.01 -3.70
N VAL A 341 15.60 12.88 -2.38
CA VAL A 341 14.71 12.07 -1.54
C VAL A 341 13.26 12.53 -1.66
N VAL A 342 12.99 13.84 -1.59
CA VAL A 342 11.63 14.40 -1.75
C VAL A 342 11.06 14.08 -3.13
N SER A 343 11.88 14.20 -4.19
CA SER A 343 11.45 13.88 -5.55
C SER A 343 11.14 12.39 -5.74
N VAL A 344 11.97 11.49 -5.19
CA VAL A 344 11.70 10.04 -5.22
C VAL A 344 10.47 9.70 -4.38
N ALA A 345 10.34 10.29 -3.18
CA ALA A 345 9.17 10.09 -2.33
C ALA A 345 7.87 10.48 -3.05
N ARG A 346 7.86 11.59 -3.80
CA ARG A 346 6.70 12.00 -4.61
C ARG A 346 6.32 10.93 -5.64
N LEU A 347 7.31 10.32 -6.30
CA LEU A 347 7.04 9.22 -7.24
C LEU A 347 6.48 7.98 -6.55
N TYR A 348 7.00 7.63 -5.37
CA TYR A 348 6.45 6.53 -4.57
C TYR A 348 4.99 6.81 -4.19
N GLU A 349 4.67 8.03 -3.77
CA GLU A 349 3.30 8.41 -3.39
C GLU A 349 2.34 8.39 -4.59
N ILE A 350 2.81 8.77 -5.79
CA ILE A 350 2.05 8.57 -7.03
C ILE A 350 1.80 7.08 -7.29
N LEU A 351 2.84 6.24 -7.20
CA LEU A 351 2.74 4.80 -7.43
C LEU A 351 1.75 4.14 -6.46
N LEU A 352 1.86 4.47 -5.17
CA LEU A 352 0.97 3.98 -4.11
C LEU A 352 -0.47 4.47 -4.32
N GLY A 353 -0.65 5.75 -4.65
CA GLY A 353 -1.97 6.33 -4.95
C GLY A 353 -2.65 5.64 -6.14
N VAL A 354 -1.92 5.41 -7.24
CA VAL A 354 -2.43 4.67 -8.41
C VAL A 354 -2.78 3.23 -8.04
N PHE A 355 -1.94 2.56 -7.24
CA PHE A 355 -2.21 1.19 -6.79
C PHE A 355 -3.50 1.10 -5.95
N VAL A 356 -3.73 2.06 -5.05
CA VAL A 356 -4.95 2.13 -4.23
C VAL A 356 -6.18 2.49 -5.08
N MET A 357 -6.02 3.37 -6.06
CA MET A 357 -7.13 3.80 -6.91
C MET A 357 -7.52 2.75 -7.95
N ALA A 358 -6.60 1.89 -8.41
CA ALA A 358 -6.87 0.86 -9.41
C ALA A 358 -8.09 -0.04 -9.09
N PRO A 359 -8.23 -0.64 -7.88
CA PRO A 359 -9.43 -1.41 -7.55
C PRO A 359 -10.68 -0.53 -7.47
N VAL A 360 -10.58 0.72 -7.00
CA VAL A 360 -11.72 1.66 -6.97
C VAL A 360 -12.21 1.93 -8.39
N ALA A 361 -11.31 2.27 -9.31
CA ALA A 361 -11.62 2.51 -10.72
C ALA A 361 -12.24 1.27 -11.39
N PHE A 362 -11.71 0.07 -11.09
CA PHE A 362 -12.29 -1.18 -11.57
C PHE A 362 -13.74 -1.35 -11.11
N PHE A 363 -14.02 -1.21 -9.81
CA PHE A 363 -15.38 -1.32 -9.28
C PHE A 363 -16.31 -0.19 -9.73
N SER A 364 -15.80 1.03 -9.92
CA SER A 364 -16.56 2.16 -10.47
C SER A 364 -16.98 1.94 -11.92
N TRP A 365 -16.20 1.19 -12.68
CA TRP A 365 -16.51 0.85 -14.07
C TRP A 365 -17.55 -0.27 -14.20
N LEU A 366 -17.70 -1.12 -13.17
CA LEU A 366 -18.67 -2.22 -13.19
C LEU A 366 -20.12 -1.70 -13.11
N PRO A 367 -20.99 -2.09 -14.05
CA PRO A 367 -22.37 -1.63 -14.05
C PRO A 367 -23.12 -2.13 -12.82
N GLY A 368 -23.83 -1.23 -12.13
CA GLY A 368 -24.68 -1.55 -10.98
C GLY A 368 -23.97 -1.68 -9.63
N PHE A 369 -22.63 -1.64 -9.57
CA PHE A 369 -21.89 -1.78 -8.31
C PHE A 369 -22.16 -0.61 -7.34
N GLN A 370 -22.22 0.61 -7.88
CA GLN A 370 -22.57 1.81 -7.12
C GLN A 370 -23.98 1.75 -6.50
N GLU A 371 -24.95 1.23 -7.25
CA GLU A 371 -26.33 1.05 -6.76
C GLU A 371 -26.39 -0.01 -5.66
N MET A 372 -25.65 -1.12 -5.83
CA MET A 372 -25.50 -2.15 -4.79
C MET A 372 -24.89 -1.57 -3.52
N GLN A 373 -23.77 -0.85 -3.62
CA GLN A 373 -23.14 -0.16 -2.49
C GLN A 373 -24.15 0.74 -1.76
N THR A 374 -24.90 1.55 -2.52
CA THR A 374 -25.84 2.52 -1.97
C THR A 374 -26.98 1.84 -1.20
N ARG A 375 -27.57 0.78 -1.77
CA ARG A 375 -28.69 0.05 -1.17
C ARG A 375 -28.31 -0.78 0.05
N VAL A 376 -27.11 -1.38 0.02
CA VAL A 376 -26.63 -2.23 1.11
C VAL A 376 -26.19 -1.35 2.27
N LEU A 377 -25.32 -0.37 2.03
CA LEU A 377 -24.63 0.33 3.12
C LEU A 377 -25.33 1.59 3.61
N PHE A 378 -26.29 2.13 2.86
CA PHE A 378 -26.93 3.39 3.19
C PHE A 378 -28.46 3.29 3.16
N ASN A 379 -29.12 4.03 4.06
CA ASN A 379 -30.57 3.99 4.24
C ASN A 379 -31.35 4.40 2.96
N GLU A 380 -32.53 3.85 2.74
CA GLU A 380 -33.42 4.19 1.60
C GLU A 380 -33.73 5.70 1.49
N ALA A 381 -33.90 6.40 2.61
CA ALA A 381 -34.12 7.84 2.62
C ALA A 381 -32.93 8.60 2.00
N PHE A 382 -31.71 8.08 2.17
CA PHE A 382 -30.49 8.59 1.55
C PHE A 382 -30.35 8.17 0.09
N SER A 383 -30.74 6.95 -0.26
CA SER A 383 -30.77 6.47 -1.65
C SER A 383 -31.62 7.40 -2.54
N ARG A 384 -32.78 7.86 -2.04
CA ARG A 384 -33.61 8.86 -2.74
C ARG A 384 -32.93 10.23 -2.86
N GLY A 385 -32.24 10.69 -1.81
CA GLY A 385 -31.48 11.95 -1.83
C GLY A 385 -30.31 11.95 -2.83
N LEU A 386 -29.57 10.84 -2.94
CA LEU A 386 -28.52 10.66 -3.95
C LEU A 386 -29.08 10.69 -5.37
N GLN A 387 -30.20 10.01 -5.62
CA GLN A 387 -30.86 10.04 -6.93
C GLN A 387 -31.28 11.45 -7.32
N ILE A 388 -31.85 12.22 -6.38
CA ILE A 388 -32.20 13.63 -6.60
C ILE A 388 -30.95 14.48 -6.88
N SER A 389 -29.86 14.29 -6.12
CA SER A 389 -28.60 15.00 -6.33
C SER A 389 -27.99 14.71 -7.70
N ARG A 390 -28.00 13.46 -8.17
CA ARG A 390 -27.55 13.10 -9.53
C ARG A 390 -28.41 13.74 -10.62
N ILE A 391 -29.73 13.77 -10.45
CA ILE A 391 -30.65 14.43 -11.40
C ILE A 391 -30.37 15.94 -11.47
N LEU A 392 -30.15 16.58 -10.33
CA LEU A 392 -29.81 18.01 -10.27
C LEU A 392 -28.44 18.32 -10.87
N ALA A 393 -27.45 17.46 -10.64
CA ALA A 393 -26.12 17.57 -11.24
C ALA A 393 -26.17 17.40 -12.76
N GLY A 394 -26.93 16.40 -13.26
CA GLY A 394 -27.15 16.19 -14.70
C GLY A 394 -27.92 17.34 -15.37
N LYS A 395 -28.86 18.00 -14.67
CA LYS A 395 -29.52 19.22 -15.16
C LYS A 395 -28.57 20.40 -15.32
N LYS A 396 -27.56 20.52 -14.47
CA LYS A 396 -26.53 21.57 -14.59
C LYS A 396 -25.66 21.40 -15.83
N THR A 397 -25.47 20.18 -16.32
CA THR A 397 -24.67 19.88 -17.52
C THR A 397 -25.44 20.13 -18.82
N ILE A 398 -26.77 20.14 -18.79
CA ILE A 398 -27.64 20.38 -19.96
C ILE A 398 -28.01 21.88 -20.09
N ALA A 399 -27.81 22.66 -19.03
CA ALA A 399 -28.14 24.09 -18.99
C ALA A 399 -26.96 25.04 -19.33
N VAL A 400 -25.92 24.52 -19.98
CA VAL A 400 -24.84 25.27 -20.64
C VAL A 400 -24.90 24.92 -22.12
#